data_AF-A0A645A5R7-F1
#
_entry.id   AF-A0A645A5R7-F1
#
_cell.length_a   1.000
_cell.length_b   1.000
_cell.length_c   1.000
_cell.angle_alpha   90.00
_cell.angle_beta   90.00
_cell.angle_gamma   90.00
#
_symmetry.space_group_name_H-M   'P 1'
#
loop_
_entity.id
_entity.type
_entity.pdbx_description
1 polymer ?
#
loop_
_entity_poly.entity_id
_entity_poly.type
_entity_poly.pdbx_seq_one_letter_code
_entity_poly.pdbx_strand_id
1 'polypeptide(L)'
;MNTGIYLGYEFLTDMFMLDISYDSTKLVGNSNAEEKSILRAAATTLHEALKKAISIVMDIDYNEINGGWRPRIKSDGNSHIEMFFYDNLTSGAGYSSLIGSILDKVLDRARIILSECECSRSCKNCLDNYWNQRKHQLFDRLLGLQLLNYAQYGQLPDDYDNSEQKAYLIPLQKLISEDTGTPLPNPPVAFVVLPAVRKKPENTRSRIYLNPYDLSDWLPNAFMTYRNLVSGR
;
A
#
# COMPACT_ATOMS: atom_id res chain seq x y z
N MET A 1 38.24 0.15 29.38
CA MET A 1 37.31 -0.84 28.81
C MET A 1 35.94 -0.18 28.76
N ASN A 2 35.44 0.12 27.57
CA ASN A 2 34.18 0.84 27.37
C ASN A 2 33.05 -0.19 27.36
N THR A 3 32.34 -0.35 28.48
CA THR A 3 31.16 -1.22 28.57
C THR A 3 30.01 -0.56 27.81
N GLY A 4 29.78 -1.01 26.58
CA GLY A 4 28.61 -0.61 25.80
C GLY A 4 27.33 -1.04 26.50
N ILE A 5 26.40 -0.10 26.65
CA ILE A 5 25.04 -0.38 27.10
C ILE A 5 24.32 -1.11 25.95
N TYR A 6 24.04 -2.40 26.14
CA TYR A 6 23.18 -3.17 25.24
C TYR A 6 21.72 -3.03 25.70
N LEU A 7 20.99 -2.10 25.08
CA LEU A 7 19.54 -1.98 25.24
C LEU A 7 18.86 -2.87 24.18
N GLY A 8 18.74 -4.15 24.50
CA GLY A 8 18.05 -5.13 23.66
C GLY A 8 17.86 -6.43 24.42
N TYR A 9 16.74 -7.10 24.18
CA TYR A 9 16.47 -8.44 24.67
C TYR A 9 16.22 -9.34 23.46
N GLU A 10 16.88 -10.50 23.44
CA GLU A 10 16.71 -11.53 22.42
C GLU A 10 15.85 -12.64 23.00
N PHE A 11 14.87 -13.10 22.23
CA PHE A 11 14.07 -14.26 22.59
C PHE A 11 13.76 -15.10 21.37
N LEU A 12 13.74 -16.42 21.56
CA LEU A 12 13.44 -17.40 20.53
C LEU A 12 11.94 -17.65 20.51
N THR A 13 11.32 -17.52 19.34
CA THR A 13 9.89 -17.74 19.14
C THR A 13 9.65 -18.32 17.75
N ASP A 14 8.60 -19.11 17.61
CA ASP A 14 8.16 -19.61 16.32
C ASP A 14 7.63 -18.45 15.46
N MET A 15 7.78 -18.58 14.14
CA MET A 15 7.39 -17.55 13.19
C MET A 15 6.55 -18.14 12.06
N PHE A 16 5.38 -17.54 11.84
CA PHE A 16 4.59 -17.78 10.64
C PHE A 16 5.00 -16.80 9.55
N MET A 17 5.19 -17.29 8.31
CA MET A 17 5.56 -16.47 7.16
C MET A 17 4.58 -16.66 6.02
N LEU A 18 4.15 -15.55 5.43
CA LEU A 18 3.44 -15.48 4.17
C LEU A 18 4.36 -14.86 3.12
N ASP A 19 4.57 -15.56 2.01
CA ASP A 19 5.30 -15.04 0.86
C ASP A 19 4.30 -14.74 -0.28
N ILE A 20 4.14 -13.47 -0.61
CA ILE A 20 3.30 -13.02 -1.72
C ILE A 20 4.21 -12.78 -2.93
N SER A 21 4.16 -13.68 -3.90
CA SER A 21 4.77 -13.47 -5.20
C SER A 21 3.90 -12.53 -6.05
N TYR A 22 4.54 -11.56 -6.71
CA TYR A 22 3.85 -10.63 -7.60
C TYR A 22 4.69 -10.20 -8.80
N ASP A 23 3.99 -9.79 -9.85
CA ASP A 23 4.56 -9.28 -11.09
C ASP A 23 4.82 -7.77 -11.01
N SER A 24 6.09 -7.40 -10.88
CA SER A 24 6.54 -5.99 -10.78
C SER A 24 6.45 -5.20 -12.10
N THR A 25 6.05 -5.86 -13.19
CA THR A 25 5.69 -5.21 -14.46
C THR A 25 4.22 -4.77 -14.50
N LYS A 26 3.36 -5.37 -13.65
CA LYS A 26 1.92 -5.08 -13.57
C LYS A 26 1.54 -4.27 -12.33
N LEU A 27 2.22 -4.51 -11.22
CA LEU A 27 2.04 -3.78 -9.97
C LEU A 27 3.25 -2.91 -9.64
N VAL A 28 3.03 -1.91 -8.78
CA VAL A 28 4.11 -1.08 -8.24
C VAL A 28 5.13 -1.92 -7.50
N GLY A 29 6.41 -1.63 -7.74
CA GLY A 29 7.54 -2.31 -7.14
C GLY A 29 8.42 -1.35 -6.35
N ASN A 30 9.73 -1.62 -6.40
CA ASN A 30 10.75 -0.82 -5.73
C ASN A 30 11.63 -0.06 -6.73
N SER A 31 11.13 0.20 -7.95
CA SER A 31 11.91 0.81 -9.04
C SER A 31 12.13 2.31 -8.86
N ASN A 32 11.21 3.02 -8.22
CA ASN A 32 11.33 4.45 -7.92
C ASN A 32 10.66 4.79 -6.57
N ALA A 33 10.85 6.04 -6.11
CA ALA A 33 10.38 6.48 -4.80
C ALA A 33 8.84 6.50 -4.68
N GLU A 34 8.12 6.84 -5.74
CA GLU A 34 6.65 6.85 -5.77
C GLU A 34 6.09 5.44 -5.62
N GLU A 35 6.54 4.51 -6.48
CA GLU A 35 6.12 3.11 -6.44
C GLU A 35 6.45 2.48 -5.08
N LYS A 36 7.66 2.73 -4.56
CA LYS A 36 8.07 2.24 -3.24
C LYS A 36 7.15 2.77 -2.13
N SER A 37 6.68 4.01 -2.23
CA SER A 37 5.79 4.61 -1.24
C SER A 37 4.41 3.97 -1.27
N ILE A 38 3.84 3.72 -2.45
CA ILE A 38 2.55 3.03 -2.62
C ILE A 38 2.65 1.58 -2.16
N LEU A 39 3.69 0.86 -2.60
CA LEU A 39 3.94 -0.52 -2.14
C LEU A 39 4.07 -0.58 -0.62
N ARG A 40 4.78 0.38 -0.02
CA ARG A 40 4.92 0.47 1.43
C ARG A 40 3.59 0.69 2.12
N ALA A 41 2.73 1.56 1.60
CA ALA A 41 1.39 1.79 2.13
C ALA A 41 0.53 0.52 2.02
N ALA A 42 0.48 -0.11 0.84
CA ALA A 42 -0.27 -1.34 0.59
C ALA A 42 0.15 -2.50 1.51
N ALA A 43 1.45 -2.81 1.55
CA ALA A 43 1.97 -3.92 2.34
C ALA A 43 1.90 -3.66 3.85
N THR A 44 2.12 -2.42 4.30
CA THR A 44 1.96 -2.06 5.72
C THR A 44 0.50 -2.15 6.16
N THR A 45 -0.42 -1.69 5.33
CA THR A 45 -1.87 -1.79 5.60
C THR A 45 -2.31 -3.24 5.65
N LEU A 46 -1.92 -4.06 4.66
CA LEU A 46 -2.29 -5.47 4.62
C LEU A 46 -1.70 -6.25 5.80
N HIS A 47 -0.41 -6.06 6.12
CA HIS A 47 0.23 -6.68 7.28
C HIS A 47 -0.52 -6.36 8.57
N GLU A 48 -0.89 -5.09 8.74
CA GLU A 48 -1.62 -4.63 9.90
C GLU A 48 -3.05 -5.20 9.97
N ALA A 49 -3.74 -5.30 8.83
CA ALA A 49 -5.07 -5.89 8.76
C ALA A 49 -5.04 -7.39 9.08
N LEU A 50 -4.04 -8.12 8.59
CA LEU A 50 -3.81 -9.53 8.94
C LEU A 50 -3.50 -9.68 10.42
N LYS A 51 -2.62 -8.84 10.97
CA LYS A 51 -2.31 -8.84 12.41
C LYS A 51 -3.58 -8.64 13.25
N LYS A 52 -4.41 -7.65 12.91
CA LYS A 52 -5.69 -7.38 13.58
C LYS A 52 -6.70 -8.52 13.38
N ALA A 53 -6.71 -9.15 12.21
CA ALA A 53 -7.56 -10.31 11.94
C ALA A 53 -7.14 -11.52 12.78
N ILE A 54 -5.84 -11.81 12.89
CA ILE A 54 -5.29 -12.86 13.75
C ILE A 54 -5.76 -12.65 15.19
N SER A 55 -5.61 -11.42 15.73
CA SER A 55 -6.01 -11.15 17.11
C SER A 55 -7.50 -11.38 17.35
N ILE A 56 -8.35 -11.02 16.38
CA ILE A 56 -9.80 -11.23 16.48
C ILE A 56 -10.17 -12.71 16.34
N VAL A 57 -9.58 -13.44 15.39
CA VAL A 57 -9.95 -14.83 15.12
C VAL A 57 -9.45 -15.77 16.22
N MET A 58 -8.29 -15.47 16.81
CA MET A 58 -7.72 -16.25 17.93
C MET A 58 -8.24 -15.81 19.30
N ASP A 59 -8.99 -14.71 19.39
CA ASP A 59 -9.45 -14.10 20.64
C ASP A 59 -8.29 -13.78 21.60
N ILE A 60 -7.25 -13.13 21.07
CA ILE A 60 -6.05 -12.73 21.81
C ILE A 60 -5.89 -11.20 21.81
N ASP A 61 -5.14 -10.70 22.77
CA ASP A 61 -4.76 -9.30 22.79
C ASP A 61 -3.92 -8.95 21.55
N TYR A 62 -4.21 -7.80 20.94
CA TYR A 62 -3.52 -7.34 19.71
C TYR A 62 -1.97 -7.30 19.85
N ASN A 63 -1.49 -7.15 21.08
CA ASN A 63 -0.06 -7.11 21.41
C ASN A 63 0.60 -8.46 21.66
N GLU A 64 -0.17 -9.54 21.76
CA GLU A 64 0.38 -10.88 21.95
C GLU A 64 1.00 -11.45 20.68
N ILE A 65 0.57 -10.94 19.52
CA ILE A 65 1.19 -11.20 18.23
C ILE A 65 1.91 -9.95 17.72
N ASN A 66 3.06 -10.11 17.10
CA ASN A 66 3.78 -9.03 16.43
C ASN A 66 4.31 -9.50 15.08
N GLY A 67 4.90 -8.60 14.31
CA GLY A 67 5.35 -8.93 12.97
C GLY A 67 5.81 -7.74 12.17
N GLY A 68 6.26 -8.04 10.96
CA GLY A 68 6.59 -7.05 9.95
C GLY A 68 6.49 -7.62 8.56
N TRP A 69 6.93 -6.84 7.59
CA TRP A 69 7.05 -7.28 6.21
C TRP A 69 8.32 -6.72 5.60
N ARG A 70 8.84 -7.41 4.58
CA ARG A 70 9.98 -6.95 3.78
C ARG A 70 9.78 -7.27 2.31
N PRO A 71 10.15 -6.38 1.39
CA PRO A 71 10.19 -6.70 -0.03
C PRO A 71 11.43 -7.57 -0.31
N ARG A 72 11.29 -8.52 -1.22
CA ARG A 72 12.41 -9.24 -1.82
C ARG A 72 12.33 -9.17 -3.32
N ILE A 73 13.42 -8.72 -3.93
CA ILE A 73 13.54 -8.63 -5.38
C ILE A 73 14.51 -9.73 -5.79
N LYS A 74 14.04 -10.68 -6.59
CA LYS A 74 14.93 -11.63 -7.25
C LYS A 74 15.42 -11.04 -8.56
N SER A 75 16.60 -11.47 -8.99
CA SER A 75 17.27 -10.98 -10.21
C SER A 75 16.54 -11.31 -11.52
N ASP A 76 15.51 -12.16 -11.46
CA ASP A 76 14.68 -12.62 -12.58
C ASP A 76 13.40 -11.76 -12.80
N GLY A 77 13.20 -10.70 -12.02
CA GLY A 77 11.99 -9.85 -12.09
C GLY A 77 10.83 -10.34 -11.21
N ASN A 78 10.93 -11.54 -10.62
CA ASN A 78 9.98 -12.02 -9.63
C ASN A 78 10.15 -11.24 -8.34
N SER A 79 9.12 -10.49 -7.97
CA SER A 79 9.10 -9.71 -6.74
C SER A 79 8.24 -10.41 -5.70
N HIS A 80 8.66 -10.26 -4.46
CA HIS A 80 8.08 -10.94 -3.31
C HIS A 80 7.83 -9.94 -2.19
N ILE A 81 6.76 -10.14 -1.45
CA ILE A 81 6.47 -9.45 -0.18
C ILE A 81 6.40 -10.54 0.88
N GLU A 82 7.44 -10.64 1.69
CA GLU A 82 7.45 -11.56 2.82
C GLU A 82 6.85 -10.85 4.03
N MET A 83 5.73 -11.36 4.52
CA MET A 83 5.09 -10.95 5.77
C MET A 83 5.36 -12.00 6.82
N PHE A 84 5.70 -11.59 8.03
CA PHE A 84 5.98 -12.51 9.13
C PHE A 84 5.27 -12.09 10.41
N PHE A 85 4.90 -13.10 11.19
CA PHE A 85 4.17 -12.97 12.45
C PHE A 85 4.80 -13.90 13.49
N TYR A 86 4.98 -13.40 14.70
CA TYR A 86 5.59 -14.13 15.81
C TYR A 86 4.95 -13.74 17.14
N ASP A 87 5.02 -14.64 18.12
CA ASP A 87 4.50 -14.35 19.46
C ASP A 87 5.36 -13.30 20.16
N ASN A 88 4.72 -12.31 20.77
CA ASN A 88 5.39 -11.23 21.48
C ASN A 88 5.56 -11.52 22.99
N LEU A 89 4.97 -12.61 23.48
CA LEU A 89 5.10 -13.07 24.85
C LEU A 89 6.44 -13.79 25.02
N THR A 90 7.16 -13.50 26.12
CA THR A 90 8.51 -14.02 26.40
C THR A 90 8.58 -15.55 26.50
N SER A 91 7.47 -16.22 26.77
CA SER A 91 7.38 -17.67 26.82
C SER A 91 7.04 -18.34 25.48
N GLY A 92 6.70 -17.58 24.43
CA GLY A 92 6.19 -18.11 23.16
C GLY A 92 4.88 -18.88 23.36
N ALA A 93 3.74 -18.19 23.32
CA ALA A 93 2.43 -18.80 23.58
C ALA A 93 2.01 -19.85 22.52
N GLY A 94 2.69 -19.91 21.39
CA GLY A 94 2.42 -20.82 20.28
C GLY A 94 1.38 -20.30 19.29
N TYR A 95 0.98 -19.02 19.35
CA TYR A 95 -0.05 -18.49 18.45
C TYR A 95 0.46 -18.45 17.01
N SER A 96 1.69 -18.03 16.79
CA SER A 96 2.30 -18.00 15.45
C SER A 96 2.24 -19.37 14.76
N SER A 97 2.52 -20.45 15.49
CA SER A 97 2.43 -21.84 15.00
C SER A 97 1.01 -22.28 14.63
N LEU A 98 -0.02 -21.63 15.18
CA LEU A 98 -1.42 -21.93 14.88
C LEU A 98 -1.98 -21.14 13.70
N ILE A 99 -1.35 -20.03 13.27
CA ILE A 99 -1.89 -19.14 12.22
C ILE A 99 -2.17 -19.93 10.93
N GLY A 100 -1.28 -20.85 10.54
CA GLY A 100 -1.46 -21.65 9.33
C GLY A 100 -2.76 -22.46 9.30
N SER A 101 -3.24 -22.93 10.46
CA SER A 101 -4.48 -23.71 10.58
C SER A 101 -5.76 -22.89 10.49
N ILE A 102 -5.66 -21.57 10.68
CA ILE A 102 -6.80 -20.63 10.66
C ILE A 102 -6.69 -19.58 9.55
N LEU A 103 -5.76 -19.75 8.62
CA LEU A 103 -5.39 -18.72 7.64
C LEU A 103 -6.61 -18.25 6.82
N ASP A 104 -7.48 -19.15 6.37
CA ASP A 104 -8.67 -18.79 5.59
C ASP A 104 -9.57 -17.80 6.36
N LYS A 105 -9.83 -18.08 7.65
CA LYS A 105 -10.63 -17.20 8.52
C LYS A 105 -9.95 -15.86 8.74
N VAL A 106 -8.62 -15.85 8.84
CA VAL A 106 -7.81 -14.62 8.97
C VAL A 106 -7.90 -13.77 7.70
N LEU A 107 -7.81 -14.38 6.51
CA LEU A 107 -7.91 -13.69 5.24
C LEU A 107 -9.31 -13.09 5.04
N ASP A 108 -10.37 -13.83 5.35
CA ASP A 108 -11.75 -13.35 5.31
C ASP A 108 -11.97 -12.19 6.29
N ARG A 109 -11.45 -12.31 7.51
CA ARG A 109 -11.57 -11.24 8.50
C ARG A 109 -10.77 -10.00 8.12
N ALA A 110 -9.57 -10.16 7.55
CA ALA A 110 -8.75 -9.04 7.05
C ALA A 110 -9.46 -8.32 5.91
N ARG A 111 -10.10 -9.06 5.00
CA ARG A 111 -10.94 -8.50 3.94
C ARG A 111 -12.06 -7.62 4.50
N ILE A 112 -12.83 -8.11 5.47
CA ILE A 112 -13.88 -7.34 6.15
C ILE A 112 -13.31 -6.04 6.75
N ILE A 113 -12.18 -6.12 7.47
CA ILE A 113 -11.52 -4.94 8.06
C ILE A 113 -11.17 -3.89 7.00
N LEU A 114 -10.73 -4.33 5.83
CA LEU A 114 -10.31 -3.46 4.75
C LEU A 114 -11.50 -2.91 3.94
N SER A 115 -12.58 -3.67 3.74
CA SER A 115 -13.71 -3.28 2.89
C SER A 115 -14.88 -2.63 3.62
N GLU A 116 -15.20 -3.03 4.85
CA GLU A 116 -16.46 -2.64 5.54
C GLU A 116 -16.31 -1.39 6.43
N CYS A 117 -15.79 -0.30 5.86
CA CYS A 117 -15.83 1.00 6.50
C CYS A 117 -15.84 2.12 5.45
N GLU A 118 -16.45 3.25 5.78
CA GLU A 118 -16.70 4.37 4.86
C GLU A 118 -15.61 5.47 4.92
N CYS A 119 -14.55 5.30 5.72
CA CYS A 119 -13.48 6.30 5.81
C CYS A 119 -12.59 6.30 4.55
N SER A 120 -12.00 7.45 4.21
CA SER A 120 -11.18 7.59 3.00
C SER A 120 -9.91 6.72 2.99
N ARG A 121 -9.20 6.64 4.12
CA ARG A 121 -7.94 5.86 4.26
C ARG A 121 -8.04 4.80 5.35
N SER A 122 -7.96 5.21 6.60
CA SER A 122 -8.16 4.38 7.79
C SER A 122 -8.73 5.22 8.92
N CYS A 123 -9.27 4.56 9.95
CA CYS A 123 -9.76 5.18 11.16
C CYS A 123 -9.74 4.16 12.31
N LYS A 124 -10.10 4.60 13.52
CA LYS A 124 -10.18 3.76 14.73
C LYS A 124 -11.21 2.63 14.65
N ASN A 125 -12.23 2.77 13.79
CA ASN A 125 -13.27 1.75 13.64
C ASN A 125 -12.81 0.56 12.77
N CYS A 126 -11.83 0.76 11.88
CA CYS A 126 -11.39 -0.27 10.93
C CYS A 126 -9.97 -0.78 11.24
N LEU A 127 -8.93 0.05 11.16
CA LEU A 127 -7.53 -0.39 11.22
C LEU A 127 -6.73 0.26 12.34
N ASP A 128 -6.97 1.54 12.62
CA ASP A 128 -6.17 2.29 13.59
C ASP A 128 -6.45 1.81 15.01
N ASN A 129 -5.39 1.68 15.81
CA ASN A 129 -5.46 1.40 17.23
C ASN A 129 -4.29 2.09 17.97
N TYR A 130 -4.27 1.94 19.30
CA TYR A 130 -3.24 2.54 20.14
C TYR A 130 -1.82 2.02 19.83
N TRP A 131 -1.69 0.75 19.46
CA TRP A 131 -0.41 0.07 19.28
C TRP A 131 0.25 0.34 17.92
N ASN A 132 -0.54 0.77 16.93
CA ASN A 132 -0.05 1.03 15.57
C ASN A 132 0.03 2.52 15.18
N GLN A 133 -0.01 3.44 16.15
CA GLN A 133 0.03 4.90 15.94
C GLN A 133 1.14 5.38 14.99
N ARG A 134 2.34 4.81 15.09
CA ARG A 134 3.49 5.18 14.25
C ARG A 134 3.29 4.89 12.77
N LYS A 135 2.33 4.02 12.43
CA LYS A 135 2.03 3.59 11.06
C LYS A 135 0.78 4.27 10.48
N HIS A 136 -0.02 5.02 11.26
CA HIS A 136 -1.31 5.58 10.82
C HIS A 136 -1.20 6.36 9.50
N GLN A 137 -0.17 7.18 9.34
CA GLN A 137 0.06 7.95 8.11
C GLN A 137 0.28 7.10 6.84
N LEU A 138 0.64 5.82 6.99
CA LEU A 138 0.88 4.89 5.89
C LEU A 138 -0.37 4.09 5.50
N PHE A 139 -1.41 4.10 6.34
CA PHE A 139 -2.55 3.23 6.12
C PHE A 139 -3.46 3.75 5.01
N ASP A 140 -3.78 2.84 4.10
CA ASP A 140 -4.78 3.02 3.07
C ASP A 140 -5.46 1.66 2.84
N ARG A 141 -6.70 1.53 3.34
CA ARG A 141 -7.43 0.26 3.30
C ARG A 141 -7.67 -0.24 1.89
N LEU A 142 -7.89 0.66 0.93
CA LEU A 142 -8.15 0.26 -0.45
C LEU A 142 -6.89 -0.34 -1.06
N LEU A 143 -5.71 0.23 -0.82
CA LEU A 143 -4.45 -0.37 -1.27
C LEU A 143 -4.20 -1.74 -0.61
N GLY A 144 -4.47 -1.86 0.70
CA GLY A 144 -4.37 -3.13 1.41
C GLY A 144 -5.30 -4.20 0.84
N LEU A 145 -6.55 -3.82 0.53
CA LEU A 145 -7.55 -4.71 -0.07
C LEU A 145 -7.15 -5.15 -1.48
N GLN A 146 -6.67 -4.23 -2.30
CA GLN A 146 -6.19 -4.52 -3.66
C GLN A 146 -5.03 -5.51 -3.62
N LEU A 147 -4.08 -5.33 -2.69
CA LEU A 147 -2.98 -6.27 -2.51
C LEU A 147 -3.47 -7.65 -2.02
N LEU A 148 -4.45 -7.69 -1.11
CA LEU A 148 -5.07 -8.95 -0.66
C LEU A 148 -5.77 -9.69 -1.81
N ASN A 149 -6.53 -8.98 -2.64
CA ASN A 149 -7.22 -9.55 -3.81
C ASN A 149 -6.23 -10.13 -4.82
N TYR A 150 -5.16 -9.40 -5.08
CA TYR A 150 -4.10 -9.89 -5.95
C TYR A 150 -3.43 -11.14 -5.36
N ALA A 151 -3.09 -11.12 -4.07
CA ALA A 151 -2.42 -12.24 -3.41
C ALA A 151 -3.28 -13.52 -3.39
N GLN A 152 -4.58 -13.42 -3.15
CA GLN A 152 -5.48 -14.58 -3.08
C GLN A 152 -5.96 -15.05 -4.46
N TYR A 153 -6.24 -14.13 -5.37
CA TYR A 153 -7.00 -14.43 -6.59
C TYR A 153 -6.29 -14.00 -7.88
N GLY A 154 -5.11 -13.40 -7.79
CA GLY A 154 -4.41 -12.83 -8.95
C GLY A 154 -5.14 -11.63 -9.57
N GLN A 155 -6.13 -11.06 -8.87
CA GLN A 155 -6.97 -9.99 -9.38
C GLN A 155 -6.27 -8.63 -9.27
N LEU A 156 -6.09 -7.96 -10.41
CA LEU A 156 -5.69 -6.56 -10.45
C LEU A 156 -6.92 -5.65 -10.24
N PRO A 157 -6.74 -4.45 -9.67
CA PRO A 157 -7.84 -3.49 -9.61
C PRO A 157 -8.25 -3.03 -11.00
N ASP A 158 -9.56 -2.91 -11.20
CA ASP A 158 -10.17 -2.47 -12.45
C ASP A 158 -9.84 -0.99 -12.74
N ASP A 159 -9.95 -0.61 -14.01
CA ASP A 159 -9.83 0.79 -14.41
C ASP A 159 -11.01 1.61 -13.87
N TYR A 160 -10.74 2.88 -13.54
CA TYR A 160 -11.78 3.82 -13.14
C TYR A 160 -12.68 4.18 -14.33
N ASP A 161 -13.97 4.29 -14.08
CA ASP A 161 -14.92 4.78 -15.08
C ASP A 161 -14.72 6.28 -15.39
N ASN A 162 -15.41 6.78 -16.41
CA ASN A 162 -15.27 8.18 -16.83
C ASN A 162 -15.68 9.20 -15.76
N SER A 163 -16.61 8.84 -14.87
CA SER A 163 -17.08 9.70 -13.78
C SER A 163 -16.02 9.76 -12.67
N GLU A 164 -15.50 8.60 -12.28
CA GLU A 164 -14.44 8.46 -11.29
C GLU A 164 -13.15 9.17 -11.73
N GLN A 165 -12.72 8.97 -12.97
CA GLN A 165 -11.53 9.65 -13.50
C GLN A 165 -11.71 11.17 -13.51
N LYS A 166 -12.89 11.68 -13.89
CA LYS A 166 -13.19 13.12 -13.83
C LYS A 166 -13.12 13.64 -12.40
N ALA A 167 -13.68 12.91 -11.44
CA ALA A 167 -13.66 13.30 -10.02
C ALA A 167 -12.22 13.40 -9.49
N TYR A 168 -11.37 12.43 -9.79
CA TYR A 168 -9.96 12.46 -9.41
C TYR A 168 -9.20 13.63 -10.05
N LEU A 169 -9.53 14.02 -11.29
CA LEU A 169 -8.81 15.07 -12.02
C LEU A 169 -9.15 16.50 -11.60
N ILE A 170 -10.22 16.72 -10.84
CA ILE A 170 -10.68 18.05 -10.41
C ILE A 170 -9.54 18.91 -9.82
N PRO A 171 -8.70 18.41 -8.88
CA PRO A 171 -7.66 19.23 -8.26
C PRO A 171 -6.60 19.68 -9.28
N LEU A 172 -6.18 18.80 -10.18
CA LEU A 172 -5.18 19.11 -11.19
C LEU A 172 -5.72 20.06 -12.25
N GLN A 173 -6.96 19.85 -12.71
CA GLN A 173 -7.61 20.73 -13.68
C GLN A 173 -7.77 22.15 -13.15
N LYS A 174 -8.07 22.30 -11.86
CA LYS A 174 -8.13 23.60 -11.20
C LYS A 174 -6.78 24.33 -11.28
N LEU A 175 -5.68 23.66 -10.91
CA LEU A 175 -4.33 24.24 -10.99
C LEU A 175 -3.96 24.63 -12.42
N ILE A 176 -4.30 23.80 -13.41
CA ILE A 176 -4.05 24.11 -14.83
C ILE A 176 -4.87 25.32 -15.28
N SER A 177 -6.12 25.46 -14.84
CA SER A 177 -6.98 26.59 -15.21
C SER A 177 -6.53 27.93 -14.61
N GLU A 178 -5.86 27.89 -13.47
CA GLU A 178 -5.31 29.07 -12.77
C GLU A 178 -3.89 29.44 -13.28
N ASP A 179 -3.27 28.57 -14.09
CA ASP A 179 -1.94 28.81 -14.66
C ASP A 179 -1.99 29.72 -15.89
N THR A 180 -1.58 30.97 -15.71
CA THR A 180 -1.48 31.96 -16.80
C THR A 180 -0.14 31.92 -17.54
N GLY A 181 0.83 31.14 -17.03
CA GLY A 181 2.21 31.14 -17.52
C GLY A 181 2.53 30.04 -18.55
N THR A 182 1.62 29.11 -18.78
CA THR A 182 1.86 27.95 -19.67
C THR A 182 0.91 28.00 -20.88
N PRO A 183 1.44 27.96 -22.12
CA PRO A 183 0.60 27.94 -23.32
C PRO A 183 -0.36 26.75 -23.33
N LEU A 184 -1.57 26.93 -23.87
CA LEU A 184 -2.49 25.81 -24.07
C LEU A 184 -1.87 24.80 -25.05
N PRO A 185 -1.72 23.52 -24.66
CA PRO A 185 -1.10 22.53 -25.52
C PRO A 185 -1.96 22.25 -26.76
N ASN A 186 -1.33 22.28 -27.95
CA ASN A 186 -1.92 21.81 -29.19
C ASN A 186 -1.08 20.64 -29.76
N PRO A 187 -1.60 19.40 -29.86
CA PRO A 187 -2.92 18.95 -29.40
C PRO A 187 -3.03 18.90 -27.86
N PRO A 188 -4.27 18.90 -27.31
CA PRO A 188 -4.52 18.77 -25.87
C PRO A 188 -3.87 17.54 -25.26
N VAL A 189 -3.45 17.63 -24.01
CA VAL A 189 -2.92 16.50 -23.24
C VAL A 189 -4.09 15.70 -22.65
N ALA A 190 -4.17 14.41 -22.95
CA ALA A 190 -5.12 13.51 -22.33
C ALA A 190 -4.59 13.01 -20.98
N PHE A 191 -5.46 12.94 -19.97
CA PHE A 191 -5.14 12.35 -18.67
C PHE A 191 -5.84 11.01 -18.53
N VAL A 192 -5.13 10.02 -17.98
CA VAL A 192 -5.69 8.71 -17.64
C VAL A 192 -5.35 8.43 -16.18
N VAL A 193 -6.37 8.16 -15.36
CA VAL A 193 -6.17 7.81 -13.95
C VAL A 193 -6.25 6.30 -13.78
N LEU A 194 -5.25 5.71 -13.13
CA LEU A 194 -5.13 4.28 -12.86
C LEU A 194 -5.13 4.03 -11.34
N PRO A 195 -5.61 2.87 -10.86
CA PRO A 195 -5.42 2.46 -9.48
C PRO A 195 -3.96 2.52 -9.05
N ALA A 196 -3.68 3.05 -7.84
CA ALA A 196 -2.32 3.37 -7.43
C ALA A 196 -1.38 2.16 -7.35
N VAL A 197 -1.89 0.97 -7.00
CA VAL A 197 -1.07 -0.25 -6.96
C VAL A 197 -0.65 -0.75 -8.33
N ARG A 198 -1.27 -0.28 -9.43
CA ARG A 198 -0.88 -0.70 -10.79
C ARG A 198 0.39 0.02 -11.24
N LYS A 199 1.18 -0.68 -12.04
CA LYS A 199 2.33 -0.10 -12.72
C LYS A 199 1.85 1.00 -13.67
N LYS A 200 2.31 2.23 -13.46
CA LYS A 200 2.03 3.35 -14.37
C LYS A 200 2.80 3.12 -15.68
N PRO A 201 2.15 3.22 -16.86
CA PRO A 201 2.86 3.32 -18.13
C PRO A 201 3.67 4.61 -18.20
N GLU A 202 4.66 4.64 -19.08
CA GLU A 202 5.42 5.86 -19.37
C GLU A 202 4.53 6.94 -19.99
N ASN A 203 4.74 8.18 -19.55
CA ASN A 203 4.06 9.33 -20.12
C ASN A 203 4.48 9.56 -21.58
N THR A 204 3.54 10.00 -22.40
CA THR A 204 3.80 10.36 -23.79
C THR A 204 3.54 11.84 -24.02
N ARG A 205 3.98 12.37 -25.16
CA ARG A 205 3.74 13.79 -25.49
C ARG A 205 2.27 14.20 -25.44
N SER A 206 1.32 13.30 -25.71
CA SER A 206 -0.12 13.62 -25.74
C SER A 206 -0.92 12.98 -24.60
N ARG A 207 -0.29 12.22 -23.72
CA ARG A 207 -1.00 11.47 -22.66
C ARG A 207 -0.17 11.34 -21.40
N ILE A 208 -0.75 11.73 -20.27
CA ILE A 208 -0.17 11.58 -18.93
C ILE A 208 -0.99 10.55 -18.15
N TYR A 209 -0.30 9.60 -17.52
CA TYR A 209 -0.87 8.61 -16.62
C TYR A 209 -0.65 9.04 -15.18
N LEU A 210 -1.73 9.03 -14.40
CA LEU A 210 -1.76 9.47 -13.01
C LEU A 210 -2.42 8.40 -12.15
N ASN A 211 -2.23 8.46 -10.85
CA ASN A 211 -2.98 7.70 -9.87
C ASN A 211 -3.59 8.63 -8.80
N PRO A 212 -4.42 8.11 -7.88
CA PRO A 212 -5.01 8.94 -6.83
C PRO A 212 -3.99 9.71 -5.95
N TYR A 213 -2.79 9.19 -5.73
CA TYR A 213 -1.74 9.88 -4.96
C TYR A 213 -1.16 11.06 -5.75
N ASP A 214 -0.96 10.90 -7.06
CA ASP A 214 -0.55 11.99 -7.97
C ASP A 214 -1.55 13.16 -7.92
N LEU A 215 -2.83 12.87 -7.65
CA LEU A 215 -3.93 13.84 -7.66
C LEU A 215 -4.34 14.32 -6.26
N SER A 216 -3.63 13.86 -5.22
CA SER A 216 -3.83 14.27 -3.83
C SER A 216 -2.49 14.64 -3.18
N ASP A 217 -1.82 13.69 -2.54
CA ASP A 217 -0.58 13.89 -1.79
C ASP A 217 0.56 14.48 -2.64
N TRP A 218 0.59 14.16 -3.93
CA TRP A 218 1.65 14.55 -4.87
C TRP A 218 1.16 15.50 -5.97
N LEU A 219 0.04 16.17 -5.74
CA LEU A 219 -0.55 17.12 -6.69
C LEU A 219 0.43 18.17 -7.24
N PRO A 220 1.34 18.76 -6.43
CA PRO A 220 2.34 19.69 -6.96
C PRO A 220 3.29 19.04 -7.98
N ASN A 221 3.69 17.79 -7.76
CA ASN A 221 4.58 17.06 -8.69
C ASN A 221 3.85 16.79 -10.01
N ALA A 222 2.60 16.31 -9.95
CA ALA A 222 1.79 16.05 -11.13
C ALA A 222 1.59 17.32 -11.98
N PHE A 223 1.34 18.46 -11.34
CA PHE A 223 1.22 19.74 -12.02
C PHE A 223 2.55 20.18 -12.68
N MET A 224 3.68 20.00 -12.01
CA MET A 224 5.00 20.30 -12.59
C MET A 224 5.33 19.37 -13.78
N THR A 225 4.96 18.08 -13.71
CA THR A 225 5.09 17.15 -14.84
C THR A 225 4.30 17.63 -16.05
N TYR A 226 3.06 18.09 -15.85
CA TYR A 226 2.26 18.68 -16.91
C TYR A 226 2.95 19.92 -17.50
N ARG A 227 3.36 20.89 -16.67
CA ARG A 227 4.02 22.11 -17.15
C ARG A 227 5.28 21.83 -17.95
N ASN A 228 6.15 20.93 -17.47
CA ASN A 228 7.37 20.57 -18.17
C ASN A 228 7.08 19.93 -19.55
N LEU A 229 6.02 19.12 -19.62
CA LEU A 229 5.61 18.45 -20.86
C LEU A 229 5.03 19.43 -21.89
N VAL A 230 4.37 20.50 -21.43
CA VAL A 230 3.78 21.53 -22.31
C VAL A 230 4.81 22.58 -22.71
N SER A 231 5.65 23.06 -21.79
CA SER A 231 6.69 24.07 -22.07
C SER A 231 7.87 23.53 -22.88
N GLY A 232 8.07 22.21 -22.93
CA GLY A 232 9.06 21.56 -23.80
C GLY A 232 8.61 21.41 -25.27
N ARG A 233 7.44 21.97 -25.64
CA ARG A 233 6.92 22.02 -27.02
C ARG A 233 7.19 23.40 -27.63
#